data_AF-A0A5A5RDP7-F1
#
_entry.id   AF-A0A5A5RDP7-F1
#
_cell.length_a   1.000
_cell.length_b   1.000
_cell.length_c   1.000
_cell.angle_alpha   90.00
_cell.angle_beta   90.00
_cell.angle_gamma   90.00
#
_symmetry.space_group_name_H-M   'P 1'
#
loop_
_entity.id
_entity.type
_entity.pdbx_description
1 polymer ?
#
loop_
_entity_poly.entity_id
_entity_poly.type
_entity_poly.pdbx_seq_one_letter_code
_entity_poly.pdbx_strand_id
1 'polypeptide(L)'
;MEPISLILAALTAGAVAAAKDTAGTAVKDAYEGLKALIKKKFAEKGKTDDSDIVDKHEKKPDSEGVKTLLKEELLEAKIDRDAEVIKTAEELLKQLKPE
;
A
#
# COMPACT_ATOMS: atom_id res chain seq x y z
N MET A 1 8.55 -12.69 -6.30
CA MET A 1 8.76 -11.29 -5.87
C MET A 1 8.74 -11.27 -4.35
N GLU A 2 9.49 -10.37 -3.71
CA GLU A 2 9.37 -10.18 -2.26
C GLU A 2 7.98 -9.60 -1.94
N PRO A 3 7.25 -10.13 -0.92
CA PRO A 3 5.91 -9.67 -0.59
C PRO A 3 5.84 -8.17 -0.32
N ILE A 4 6.89 -7.64 0.32
CA ILE A 4 6.94 -6.22 0.63
C ILE A 4 7.12 -5.32 -0.59
N SER A 5 7.94 -5.75 -1.55
CA SER A 5 8.13 -5.02 -2.81
C SER A 5 6.82 -5.00 -3.61
N LEU A 6 6.03 -6.07 -3.50
CA LEU A 6 4.70 -6.15 -4.08
C LEU A 6 3.74 -5.14 -3.42
N ILE A 7 3.70 -5.08 -2.08
CA ILE A 7 2.86 -4.12 -1.35
C ILE A 7 3.25 -2.68 -1.69
N LEU A 8 4.53 -2.34 -1.70
CA LEU A 8 5.04 -1.02 -2.11
C LEU A 8 4.64 -0.68 -3.54
N ALA A 9 4.79 -1.63 -4.47
CA ALA A 9 4.40 -1.43 -5.85
C ALA A 9 2.87 -1.21 -5.98
N ALA A 10 2.07 -1.99 -5.24
CA ALA A 10 0.62 -1.86 -5.21
C ALA A 10 0.17 -0.51 -4.65
N LEU A 11 0.80 -0.06 -3.56
CA LEU A 11 0.56 1.25 -2.97
C LEU A 11 0.93 2.40 -3.90
N THR A 12 2.08 2.30 -4.56
CA THR A 12 2.55 3.30 -5.54
C THR A 12 1.59 3.37 -6.72
N ALA A 13 1.32 2.21 -7.34
CA ALA A 13 0.48 2.13 -8.52
C ALA A 13 -0.98 2.47 -8.19
N GLY A 14 -1.48 2.04 -7.03
CA GLY A 14 -2.80 2.36 -6.52
C GLY A 14 -2.98 3.84 -6.23
N ALA A 15 -2.00 4.50 -5.59
CA ALA A 15 -2.03 5.95 -5.38
C ALA A 15 -2.01 6.71 -6.71
N VAL A 16 -1.12 6.33 -7.64
CA VAL A 16 -1.02 6.96 -8.96
C VAL A 16 -2.32 6.76 -9.77
N ALA A 17 -2.94 5.60 -9.69
CA ALA A 17 -4.19 5.33 -10.38
C ALA A 17 -5.37 6.02 -9.69
N ALA A 18 -5.49 5.98 -8.37
CA ALA A 18 -6.54 6.70 -7.65
C ALA A 18 -6.47 8.22 -7.91
N ALA A 19 -5.26 8.77 -8.08
CA ALA A 19 -5.02 10.14 -8.50
C ALA A 19 -5.36 10.41 -9.97
N LYS A 20 -5.35 9.38 -10.82
CA LYS A 20 -5.86 9.46 -12.19
C LYS A 20 -7.37 9.27 -12.18
N ASP A 21 -8.12 10.26 -12.65
CA ASP A 21 -9.58 10.17 -12.77
C ASP A 21 -10.06 9.03 -13.70
N THR A 22 -9.15 8.42 -14.46
CA THR A 22 -9.39 7.27 -15.33
C THR A 22 -9.42 5.93 -14.59
N ALA A 23 -9.00 5.88 -13.32
CA ALA A 23 -9.10 4.65 -12.55
C ALA A 23 -10.56 4.39 -12.19
N GLY A 24 -11.08 3.25 -12.65
CA GLY A 24 -12.43 2.82 -12.31
C GLY A 24 -12.62 2.72 -10.80
N THR A 25 -13.86 2.88 -10.33
CA THR A 25 -14.24 2.85 -8.91
C THR A 25 -13.64 1.65 -8.18
N ALA A 26 -13.56 0.49 -8.84
CA ALA A 26 -12.94 -0.73 -8.32
C ALA A 26 -11.48 -0.55 -7.86
N VAL A 27 -10.67 0.22 -8.59
CA VAL A 27 -9.26 0.47 -8.23
C VAL A 27 -9.19 1.38 -7.01
N LYS A 28 -10.06 2.40 -6.94
CA LYS A 28 -10.14 3.30 -5.77
C LYS A 28 -10.58 2.54 -4.52
N ASP A 29 -11.64 1.72 -4.62
CA ASP A 29 -12.09 0.84 -3.54
C ASP A 29 -11.00 -0.14 -3.09
N ALA A 30 -10.32 -0.80 -4.02
CA ALA A 30 -9.23 -1.72 -3.70
C ALA A 30 -8.05 -1.01 -3.03
N TYR A 31 -7.73 0.20 -3.48
CA TYR A 31 -6.68 1.03 -2.90
C TYR A 31 -7.03 1.50 -1.48
N GLU A 32 -8.23 2.05 -1.28
CA GLU A 32 -8.71 2.46 0.04
C GLU A 32 -8.81 1.26 0.99
N GLY A 33 -9.25 0.10 0.48
CA GLY A 33 -9.26 -1.16 1.21
C GLY A 33 -7.87 -1.57 1.69
N LEU A 34 -6.88 -1.60 0.79
CA LEU A 34 -5.49 -1.91 1.15
C LEU A 34 -4.94 -0.93 2.20
N LYS A 35 -5.16 0.38 1.99
CA LYS A 35 -4.74 1.42 2.92
C LYS A 35 -5.37 1.22 4.30
N ALA A 36 -6.69 1.02 4.37
CA ALA A 36 -7.40 0.79 5.63
C ALA A 36 -6.88 -0.47 6.35
N LEU A 37 -6.60 -1.54 5.59
CA LEU A 37 -6.08 -2.80 6.14
C LEU A 37 -4.69 -2.59 6.73
N ILE A 38 -3.80 -1.91 6.01
CA ILE A 38 -2.45 -1.56 6.49
C ILE A 38 -2.53 -0.71 7.75
N LYS A 39 -3.37 0.35 7.77
CA LYS A 39 -3.57 1.20 8.95
C LYS A 39 -4.08 0.41 10.16
N LYS A 40 -5.01 -0.51 9.94
CA LYS A 40 -5.54 -1.40 10.98
C LYS A 40 -4.44 -2.30 11.54
N LYS A 41 -3.66 -2.95 10.68
CA LYS A 41 -2.54 -3.82 11.09
C LYS A 41 -1.48 -3.03 11.85
N PHE A 42 -1.16 -1.83 11.41
CA PHE A 42 -0.27 -0.90 12.11
C PHE A 42 -0.80 -0.59 13.51
N ALA A 43 -2.07 -0.23 13.65
CA ALA A 43 -2.70 0.01 14.96
C ALA A 43 -2.67 -1.25 15.85
N GLU A 44 -2.93 -2.44 15.31
CA GLU A 44 -2.83 -3.73 16.03
C GLU A 44 -1.40 -4.02 16.52
N LYS A 45 -0.38 -3.47 15.86
CA LYS A 45 1.03 -3.57 16.25
C LYS A 45 1.51 -2.42 17.14
N GLY A 46 0.66 -1.44 17.45
CA GLY A 46 1.02 -0.25 18.21
C GLY A 46 1.77 0.82 17.41
N LYS A 47 1.78 0.69 16.08
CA LYS A 47 2.48 1.51 15.09
C LYS A 47 1.53 2.59 14.50
N THR A 48 0.87 3.35 15.38
CA THR A 48 -0.23 4.27 14.96
C THR A 48 0.28 5.43 14.10
N ASP A 49 1.51 5.88 14.32
CA ASP A 49 2.17 6.94 13.55
C ASP A 49 2.46 6.54 12.09
N ASP A 50 2.58 5.25 11.81
CA ASP A 50 2.98 4.73 10.49
C ASP A 50 1.85 4.78 9.45
N SER A 51 0.62 4.99 9.92
CA SER A 51 -0.50 5.37 9.06
C SER A 51 -0.22 6.66 8.28
N ASP A 52 0.55 7.60 8.84
CA ASP A 52 0.88 8.87 8.19
C ASP A 52 1.92 8.67 7.06
N ILE A 53 2.75 7.62 7.18
CA ILE A 53 3.77 7.29 6.18
C ILE A 53 3.15 6.81 4.87
N VAL A 54 2.02 6.10 4.96
CA VAL A 54 1.21 5.71 3.81
C VAL A 54 0.66 6.94 3.09
N ASP A 55 0.10 7.91 3.84
CA ASP A 55 -0.40 9.17 3.28
C ASP A 55 0.73 10.04 2.70
N LYS A 56 1.92 10.03 3.30
CA LYS A 56 3.12 10.67 2.73
C LYS A 56 3.55 10.01 1.43
N HIS A 57 3.49 8.68 1.37
CA HIS A 57 3.83 7.92 0.18
C HIS A 57 2.87 8.22 -0.98
N GLU A 58 1.58 8.41 -0.71
CA GLU A 58 0.62 8.90 -1.71
C GLU A 58 0.95 10.27 -2.25
N LYS A 59 1.31 11.21 -1.37
CA LYS A 59 1.66 12.58 -1.77
C LYS A 59 3.00 12.65 -2.49
N LYS A 60 3.92 11.75 -2.16
CA LYS A 60 5.29 11.70 -2.71
C LYS A 60 5.70 10.26 -3.05
N PRO A 61 5.07 9.65 -4.07
CA PRO A 61 5.40 8.28 -4.50
C PRO A 61 6.78 8.19 -5.13
N ASP A 62 7.43 9.30 -5.45
CA ASP A 62 8.82 9.35 -5.94
C ASP A 62 9.86 9.56 -4.84
N SER A 63 9.45 9.82 -3.60
CA SER A 63 10.39 10.04 -2.51
C SER A 63 10.98 8.71 -2.03
N GLU A 64 12.26 8.47 -2.34
CA GLU A 64 12.97 7.28 -1.85
C GLU A 64 12.97 7.17 -0.33
N GLY A 65 13.16 8.29 0.39
CA GLY A 65 13.11 8.28 1.85
C GLY A 65 11.78 7.75 2.40
N VAL A 66 10.66 8.15 1.78
CA VAL A 66 9.33 7.68 2.19
C VAL A 66 9.12 6.21 1.83
N LYS A 67 9.62 5.75 0.67
CA LYS A 67 9.56 4.32 0.29
C LYS A 67 10.34 3.45 1.26
N THR A 68 11.56 3.85 1.59
CA THR A 68 12.42 3.10 2.52
C THR A 68 11.80 3.05 3.90
N LEU A 69 11.34 4.19 4.43
CA LEU A 69 10.61 4.24 5.70
C LEU A 69 9.37 3.35 5.68
N LEU A 70 8.49 3.49 4.68
CA LEU A 70 7.31 2.64 4.55
C LEU A 70 7.68 1.14 4.49
N LYS A 71 8.79 0.80 3.82
CA LYS A 71 9.30 -0.58 3.78
C LYS A 71 9.70 -1.08 5.17
N GLU A 72 10.50 -0.30 5.90
CA GLU A 72 10.94 -0.66 7.25
C GLU A 72 9.74 -0.82 8.18
N GLU A 73 8.79 0.11 8.11
CA GLU A 73 7.57 0.08 8.91
C GLU A 73 6.71 -1.16 8.64
N LEU A 74 6.49 -1.49 7.36
CA LEU A 74 5.75 -2.69 6.98
C LEU A 74 6.46 -3.98 7.45
N LEU A 75 7.81 -4.02 7.44
CA LEU A 75 8.58 -5.17 7.96
C LEU A 75 8.48 -5.28 9.49
N GLU A 76 8.62 -4.16 10.20
CA GLU A 76 8.52 -4.14 11.66
C GLU A 76 7.11 -4.52 12.12
N ALA A 77 6.08 -4.02 11.43
CA ALA A 77 4.70 -4.41 11.67
C ALA A 77 4.38 -5.84 11.19
N LYS A 78 5.33 -6.51 10.51
CA LYS A 78 5.17 -7.84 9.88
C LYS A 78 4.00 -7.90 8.90
N ILE A 79 3.68 -6.77 8.29
CA ILE A 79 2.65 -6.63 7.28
C ILE A 79 3.09 -7.33 5.98
N ASP A 80 4.40 -7.42 5.73
CA ASP A 80 4.99 -8.21 4.64
C ASP A 80 4.69 -9.72 4.75
N ARG A 81 4.27 -10.20 5.93
CA ARG A 81 3.89 -11.60 6.16
C ARG A 81 2.39 -11.80 6.27
N ASP A 82 1.62 -10.71 6.22
CA ASP A 82 0.19 -10.76 6.37
C ASP A 82 -0.45 -11.15 5.04
N ALA A 83 -0.95 -12.39 4.97
CA ALA A 83 -1.53 -12.94 3.74
C ALA A 83 -2.70 -12.10 3.21
N GLU A 84 -3.44 -11.43 4.10
CA GLU A 84 -4.56 -10.57 3.73
C GLU A 84 -4.06 -9.30 3.02
N VAL A 85 -2.99 -8.68 3.53
CA VAL A 85 -2.38 -7.50 2.92
C VAL A 85 -1.74 -7.84 1.58
N ILE A 86 -0.97 -8.94 1.52
CA ILE A 86 -0.32 -9.38 0.28
C ILE A 86 -1.37 -9.66 -0.79
N LYS A 87 -2.43 -10.40 -0.46
CA LYS A 87 -3.50 -10.73 -1.40
C LYS A 87 -4.22 -9.48 -1.89
N THR A 88 -4.55 -8.55 -1.00
CA THR A 88 -5.19 -7.27 -1.38
C THR A 88 -4.29 -6.44 -2.28
N ALA A 89 -2.98 -6.41 -2.00
CA ALA A 89 -1.99 -5.73 -2.84
C ALA A 89 -1.85 -6.38 -4.23
N GLU A 90 -1.89 -7.71 -4.29
CA GLU A 90 -1.89 -8.45 -5.56
C GLU A 90 -3.14 -8.17 -6.38
N GLU A 91 -4.32 -8.20 -5.76
CA GLU A 91 -5.58 -7.90 -6.44
C GLU A 91 -5.58 -6.48 -7.00
N LEU A 92 -5.12 -5.50 -6.21
CA LEU A 92 -4.98 -4.12 -6.65
C LEU A 92 -4.03 -4.01 -7.86
N LEU A 93 -2.84 -4.61 -7.79
CA LEU A 93 -1.90 -4.62 -8.92
C LEU A 93 -2.49 -5.27 -10.17
N LYS A 94 -3.27 -6.34 -10.01
CA LYS A 94 -3.94 -7.03 -11.11
C LYS A 94 -5.00 -6.15 -11.79
N GLN A 95 -5.72 -5.34 -11.01
CA GLN A 95 -6.66 -4.36 -11.57
C GLN A 95 -5.95 -3.19 -12.26
N LEU A 96 -4.77 -2.82 -11.79
CA LEU A 96 -3.95 -1.72 -12.33
C LEU A 96 -3.17 -2.09 -13.59
N LYS A 97 -2.74 -3.36 -13.66
CA LYS A 97 -2.07 -3.97 -14.80
C LYS A 97 -2.86 -5.20 -15.23
N PRO A 98 -3.99 -5.01 -15.93
CA PRO A 98 -4.59 -6.11 -16.67
C PRO A 98 -3.63 -6.43 -17.83
N GLU A 99 -2.91 -7.55 -17.73
CA GLU A 99 -2.25 -8.18 -18.89
C GLU A 99 -3.28 -8.65 -19.92
#